data_AF-A0AAW6UUE1-F1
#
_entry.id   AF-A0AAW6UUE1-F1
#
_cell.length_a   1.000
_cell.length_b   1.000
_cell.length_c   1.000
_cell.angle_alpha   90.00
_cell.angle_beta   90.00
_cell.angle_gamma   90.00
#
_symmetry.space_group_name_H-M   'P 1'
#
loop_
_entity.id
_entity.type
_entity.pdbx_description
1 polymer ?
#
loop_
_entity_poly.entity_id
_entity_poly.type
_entity_poly.pdbx_seq_one_letter_code
_entity_poly.pdbx_strand_id
1 'polypeptide(L)'
;MTRGERVIAFIERYCIVPEGELLGNPMRLDEFQKRFILAIYDNPHRTDKAYLSIARKNGKTGLIAGILLAHLIGPEAVQNSQIVSGAMSREQAAIVFNLAVKMINLNPKLQEIVHIIPSGKRLVGKPCNVEYRALSAEGKTAHGLSPVLAILDEVGQIVGPRSEFVDAIVTSQGAHKNPLLIAISTQA
;
A
#
# COMPACT_ATOMS: atom_id res chain seq x y z
N MET A 1 13.25 -18.67 2.11
CA MET A 1 12.56 -17.43 2.53
C MET A 1 11.06 -17.64 2.45
N THR A 2 10.32 -17.36 3.53
CA THR A 2 8.85 -17.36 3.58
C THR A 2 8.26 -16.26 2.69
N ARG A 3 6.93 -16.16 2.59
CA ARG A 3 6.27 -15.11 1.78
C ARG A 3 6.52 -13.74 2.40
N GLY A 4 6.34 -13.60 3.71
CA GLY A 4 6.63 -12.37 4.44
C GLY A 4 8.09 -11.95 4.39
N GLU A 5 9.03 -12.91 4.50
CA GLU A 5 10.47 -12.61 4.36
C GLU A 5 10.83 -12.06 2.97
N ARG A 6 10.19 -12.54 1.90
CA ARG A 6 10.39 -11.98 0.55
C ARG A 6 9.87 -10.55 0.44
N VAL A 7 8.74 -10.23 1.07
CA VAL A 7 8.20 -8.86 1.13
C VAL A 7 9.17 -7.94 1.88
N ILE A 8 9.66 -8.36 3.04
CA ILE A 8 10.65 -7.60 3.84
C ILE A 8 11.91 -7.35 3.02
N ALA A 9 12.47 -8.41 2.42
CA ALA A 9 13.70 -8.28 1.64
C ALA A 9 13.52 -7.42 0.38
N PHE A 10 12.34 -7.46 -0.25
CA PHE A 10 12.03 -6.54 -1.35
C PHE A 10 12.08 -5.08 -0.87
N ILE A 11 11.39 -4.78 0.23
CA ILE A 11 11.33 -3.42 0.77
C ILE A 11 12.73 -2.94 1.14
N GLU A 12 13.49 -3.72 1.91
CA GLU A 12 14.80 -3.28 2.39
C GLU A 12 15.89 -3.25 1.31
N ARG A 13 15.67 -3.92 0.16
CA ARG A 13 16.63 -3.94 -0.94
C ARG A 13 16.34 -2.89 -2.01
N TYR A 14 15.07 -2.60 -2.28
CA TYR A 14 14.67 -1.79 -3.43
C TYR A 14 14.03 -0.45 -3.07
N CYS A 15 13.42 -0.32 -1.88
CA CYS A 15 12.84 0.96 -1.45
C CYS A 15 13.92 1.83 -0.81
N ILE A 16 14.12 3.03 -1.36
CA ILE A 16 15.05 4.04 -0.84
C ILE A 16 14.25 5.08 -0.05
N VAL A 17 14.76 5.47 1.12
CA VAL A 17 14.11 6.51 1.93
C VAL A 17 14.10 7.84 1.17
N PRO A 18 12.92 8.42 0.89
CA PRO A 18 12.82 9.56 -0.02
C PRO A 18 12.89 10.93 0.65
N GLU A 19 12.83 11.00 1.98
CA GLU A 19 12.71 12.24 2.74
C GLU A 19 13.30 12.05 4.16
N GLY A 20 13.70 13.15 4.79
CA GLY A 20 14.22 13.14 6.16
C GLY A 20 15.71 12.80 6.26
N GLU A 21 16.17 12.51 7.47
CA GLU A 21 17.59 12.34 7.80
C GLU A 21 18.25 11.16 7.07
N LEU A 22 17.47 10.15 6.71
CA LEU A 22 17.96 8.93 6.07
C LEU A 22 17.84 8.99 4.53
N LEU A 23 17.56 10.15 3.93
CA LEU A 23 17.41 10.33 2.49
C LEU A 23 18.53 9.61 1.70
N GLY A 24 18.12 8.83 0.70
CA GLY A 24 19.04 8.12 -0.20
C GLY A 24 19.55 6.77 0.34
N ASN A 25 19.31 6.46 1.62
CA ASN A 25 19.65 5.16 2.18
C ASN A 25 18.55 4.12 1.90
N PRO A 26 18.90 2.82 1.84
CA PRO A 26 17.91 1.75 1.83
C PRO A 26 16.98 1.86 3.05
N MET A 27 15.68 1.71 2.81
CA MET A 27 14.68 1.69 3.87
C MET A 27 14.94 0.48 4.78
N ARG A 28 15.01 0.71 6.09
CA ARG A 28 15.06 -0.37 7.09
C ARG A 28 13.75 -0.41 7.85
N LEU A 29 13.16 -1.60 7.92
CA LEU A 29 11.91 -1.80 8.63
C LEU A 29 12.20 -1.97 10.12
N ASP A 30 11.40 -1.32 10.95
CA ASP A 30 11.45 -1.57 12.39
C ASP A 30 10.95 -2.99 12.70
N GLU A 31 11.38 -3.55 13.82
CA GLU A 31 11.03 -4.91 14.20
C GLU A 31 9.51 -5.14 14.30
N PHE A 32 8.74 -4.13 14.74
CA PHE A 32 7.28 -4.25 14.75
C PHE A 32 6.67 -4.27 13.34
N GLN A 33 7.25 -3.54 12.38
CA GLN A 33 6.80 -3.51 11.00
C GLN A 33 7.08 -4.86 10.32
N LYS A 34 8.26 -5.45 10.59
CA LYS A 34 8.60 -6.81 10.15
C LYS A 34 7.62 -7.83 10.72
N ARG A 35 7.36 -7.80 12.03
CA ARG A 35 6.37 -8.68 12.67
C ARG A 35 4.99 -8.53 12.06
N PHE A 36 4.55 -7.31 11.76
CA PHE A 36 3.26 -7.06 11.11
C PHE A 36 3.21 -7.68 9.70
N ILE A 37 4.26 -7.50 8.89
CA ILE A 37 4.37 -8.11 7.56
C ILE A 37 4.32 -9.64 7.68
N LEU A 38 5.13 -10.25 8.54
CA LEU A 38 5.14 -11.71 8.74
C LEU A 38 3.75 -12.22 9.18
N ALA A 39 3.07 -11.54 10.10
CA ALA A 39 1.73 -11.89 10.54
C ALA A 39 0.67 -11.82 9.41
N ILE A 40 0.86 -10.97 8.40
CA ILE A 40 -0.01 -10.91 7.23
C ILE A 40 0.27 -12.07 6.28
N TYR A 41 1.52 -12.20 5.83
CA TYR A 41 1.84 -13.03 4.67
C TYR A 41 2.13 -14.49 5.02
N ASP A 42 2.56 -14.77 6.26
CA ASP A 42 2.92 -16.11 6.72
C ASP A 42 1.88 -16.71 7.67
N ASN A 43 0.68 -16.11 7.78
CA ASN A 43 -0.42 -16.68 8.54
C ASN A 43 -0.90 -17.99 7.88
N PRO A 44 -0.82 -19.16 8.56
CA PRO A 44 -1.25 -20.45 8.02
C PRO A 44 -2.75 -20.52 7.76
N HIS A 45 -3.55 -19.71 8.46
CA HIS A 45 -5.00 -19.62 8.28
C HIS A 45 -5.43 -18.59 7.23
N ARG A 46 -4.44 -17.96 6.55
CA ARG A 46 -4.62 -16.84 5.63
C ARG A 46 -5.15 -15.58 6.33
N THR A 47 -4.62 -14.43 5.89
CA THR A 47 -5.08 -13.11 6.33
C THR A 47 -5.82 -12.44 5.17
N ASP A 48 -7.07 -12.05 5.39
CA ASP A 48 -7.89 -11.24 4.47
C ASP A 48 -7.99 -9.78 4.94
N LYS A 49 -7.90 -9.54 6.25
CA LYS A 49 -7.92 -8.23 6.88
C LYS A 49 -6.81 -8.11 7.92
N ALA A 50 -6.08 -7.01 7.89
CA ALA A 50 -5.03 -6.69 8.85
C ALA A 50 -5.20 -5.25 9.36
N TYR A 51 -5.05 -5.07 10.67
CA TYR A 51 -5.19 -3.78 11.33
C TYR A 51 -3.90 -3.44 12.06
N LEU A 52 -3.37 -2.23 11.83
CA LEU A 52 -2.20 -1.74 12.54
C LEU A 52 -2.49 -0.35 13.12
N SER A 53 -2.45 -0.26 14.46
CA SER A 53 -2.58 0.99 15.19
C SER A 53 -1.22 1.39 15.74
N ILE A 54 -0.70 2.53 15.31
CA ILE A 54 0.63 3.02 15.71
C ILE A 54 0.59 4.51 15.97
N ALA A 55 1.41 5.00 16.91
CA ALA A 55 1.46 6.44 17.19
C ALA A 55 2.01 7.24 15.99
N ARG A 56 1.77 8.56 15.97
CA ARG A 56 2.28 9.46 14.91
C ARG A 56 3.80 9.37 14.81
N LYS A 57 4.32 9.59 13.60
CA LYS A 57 5.75 9.56 13.25
C LYS A 57 6.46 8.19 13.32
N ASN A 58 5.73 7.08 13.39
CA ASN A 58 6.29 5.71 13.36
C ASN A 58 6.40 5.09 11.94
N GLY A 59 6.78 5.89 10.94
CA GLY A 59 7.08 5.36 9.60
C GLY A 59 5.90 4.72 8.83
N LYS A 60 4.65 5.00 9.24
CA LYS A 60 3.41 4.44 8.68
C LYS A 60 3.34 4.52 7.15
N THR A 61 3.46 5.73 6.60
CA THR A 61 3.35 5.97 5.17
C THR A 61 4.47 5.27 4.40
N GLY A 62 5.68 5.20 4.97
CA GLY A 62 6.80 4.44 4.41
C GLY A 62 6.48 2.95 4.32
N LEU A 63 5.94 2.37 5.40
CA LEU A 63 5.49 0.97 5.41
C LEU A 63 4.42 0.71 4.35
N ILE A 64 3.42 1.60 4.25
CA ILE A 64 2.36 1.52 3.22
C ILE A 64 2.97 1.53 1.81
N ALA A 65 3.85 2.50 1.51
CA ALA A 65 4.49 2.62 0.21
C ALA A 65 5.35 1.40 -0.13
N GLY A 66 6.09 0.85 0.85
CA GLY A 66 6.86 -0.37 0.67
C GLY A 66 6.01 -1.59 0.34
N ILE A 67 4.92 -1.82 1.08
CA ILE A 67 3.97 -2.92 0.82
C ILE A 67 3.29 -2.76 -0.55
N LEU A 68 2.90 -1.52 -0.89
CA LEU A 68 2.33 -1.18 -2.20
C LEU A 68 3.29 -1.54 -3.32
N LEU A 69 4.57 -1.13 -3.24
CA LEU A 69 5.57 -1.44 -4.26
C LEU A 69 5.85 -2.95 -4.36
N ALA A 70 5.83 -3.66 -3.24
CA ALA A 70 5.97 -5.12 -3.22
C ALA A 70 4.83 -5.83 -3.98
N HIS A 71 3.63 -5.27 -4.00
CA HIS A 71 2.51 -5.76 -4.81
C HIS A 71 2.47 -5.21 -6.23
N LEU A 72 3.06 -4.04 -6.48
CA LEU A 72 3.06 -3.45 -7.81
C LEU A 72 4.04 -4.16 -8.76
N ILE A 73 5.23 -4.49 -8.25
CA ILE A 73 6.36 -4.97 -9.05
C ILE A 73 7.23 -6.01 -8.33
N GLY A 74 6.87 -6.35 -7.10
CA GLY A 74 7.67 -7.21 -6.24
C GLY A 74 7.11 -8.63 -6.12
N PRO A 75 7.42 -9.33 -5.01
CA PRO A 75 7.06 -10.74 -4.82
C PRO A 75 5.56 -10.99 -4.69
N GLU A 76 4.75 -9.94 -4.47
CA GLU A 76 3.30 -10.03 -4.32
C GLU A 76 2.55 -9.53 -5.56
N ALA A 77 3.28 -9.27 -6.66
CA ALA A 77 2.67 -8.85 -7.92
C ALA A 77 1.85 -10.01 -8.54
N VAL A 78 0.61 -9.69 -8.90
CA VAL A 78 -0.32 -10.63 -9.54
C VAL A 78 -0.69 -10.10 -10.92
N GLN A 79 -0.56 -10.95 -11.95
CA GLN A 79 -0.83 -10.57 -13.34
C GLN A 79 -2.19 -9.90 -13.52
N ASN A 80 -2.20 -8.74 -14.20
CA ASN A 80 -3.39 -7.94 -14.54
C ASN A 80 -4.27 -7.58 -13.33
N SER A 81 -3.68 -7.41 -12.15
CA SER A 81 -4.41 -7.08 -10.93
C SER A 81 -4.46 -5.58 -10.67
N GLN A 82 -5.39 -5.17 -9.81
CA GLN A 82 -5.51 -3.80 -9.33
C GLN A 82 -5.18 -3.75 -7.84
N ILE A 83 -4.55 -2.68 -7.39
CA ILE A 83 -4.29 -2.37 -5.99
C ILE A 83 -4.66 -0.92 -5.69
N VAL A 84 -5.09 -0.63 -4.47
CA VAL A 84 -5.53 0.72 -4.10
C VAL A 84 -5.02 1.13 -2.73
N SER A 85 -4.82 2.44 -2.55
CA SER A 85 -4.77 3.03 -1.22
C SER A 85 -5.92 4.01 -1.06
N GLY A 86 -6.65 3.94 0.05
CA GLY A 86 -7.75 4.83 0.38
C GLY A 86 -7.40 5.76 1.54
N ALA A 87 -7.87 6.99 1.47
CA ALA A 87 -7.83 7.96 2.57
C ALA A 87 -9.11 8.81 2.59
N MET A 88 -9.31 9.61 3.65
CA MET A 88 -10.52 10.43 3.78
C MET A 88 -10.51 11.63 2.84
N SER A 89 -9.37 12.33 2.71
CA SER A 89 -9.22 13.49 1.82
C SER A 89 -8.34 13.20 0.59
N ARG A 90 -8.47 14.04 -0.44
CA ARG A 90 -7.62 13.97 -1.65
C ARG A 90 -6.14 14.22 -1.36
N GLU A 91 -5.86 15.11 -0.43
CA GLU A 91 -4.51 15.47 0.01
C GLU A 91 -3.86 14.27 0.69
N GLN A 92 -4.56 13.63 1.63
CA GLN A 92 -4.08 12.42 2.31
C GLN A 92 -3.81 11.28 1.31
N ALA A 93 -4.73 11.06 0.37
CA ALA A 93 -4.55 10.05 -0.68
C ALA A 93 -3.30 10.34 -1.56
N ALA A 94 -2.94 11.62 -1.74
CA ALA A 94 -1.74 11.99 -2.49
C ALA A 94 -0.45 11.66 -1.74
N ILE A 95 -0.45 11.61 -0.40
CA ILE A 95 0.75 11.39 0.41
C ILE A 95 1.40 10.05 0.05
N VAL A 96 0.64 8.96 0.09
CA VAL A 96 1.13 7.62 -0.24
C VAL A 96 1.64 7.53 -1.68
N PHE A 97 0.87 8.05 -2.64
CA PHE A 97 1.27 8.07 -4.05
C PHE A 97 2.57 8.85 -4.27
N ASN A 98 2.66 10.06 -3.72
CA ASN A 98 3.84 10.91 -3.85
C ASN A 98 5.07 10.26 -3.22
N LEU A 99 4.92 9.62 -2.05
CA LEU A 99 6.01 8.91 -1.40
C LEU A 99 6.51 7.74 -2.26
N ALA A 100 5.59 6.92 -2.80
CA ALA A 100 5.94 5.83 -3.70
C ALA A 100 6.63 6.32 -4.99
N VAL A 101 6.16 7.42 -5.59
CA VAL A 101 6.81 8.06 -6.74
C VAL A 101 8.25 8.48 -6.41
N LYS A 102 8.47 9.10 -5.25
CA LYS A 102 9.83 9.49 -4.82
C LYS A 102 10.72 8.25 -4.62
N MET A 103 10.21 7.18 -3.99
CA MET A 103 10.94 5.92 -3.83
C MET A 103 11.32 5.30 -5.18
N ILE A 104 10.38 5.28 -6.15
CA ILE A 104 10.63 4.81 -7.52
C ILE A 104 11.73 5.65 -8.17
N ASN A 105 11.64 6.98 -8.06
CA ASN A 105 12.59 7.88 -8.72
C ASN A 105 14.01 7.81 -8.16
N LEU A 106 14.17 7.33 -6.93
CA LEU A 106 15.49 7.11 -6.30
C LEU A 106 16.12 5.77 -6.67
N ASN A 107 15.40 4.88 -7.37
CA ASN A 107 15.91 3.59 -7.80
C ASN A 107 15.72 3.42 -9.32
N PRO A 108 16.80 3.57 -10.12
CA PRO A 108 16.74 3.48 -11.58
C PRO A 108 16.08 2.19 -12.10
N LYS A 109 16.28 1.06 -11.41
CA LYS A 109 15.66 -0.22 -11.78
C LYS A 109 14.13 -0.17 -11.66
N LEU A 110 13.62 0.56 -10.67
CA LEU A 110 12.17 0.73 -10.49
C LEU A 110 11.59 1.70 -11.53
N GLN A 111 12.33 2.76 -11.89
CA GLN A 111 11.90 3.71 -12.93
C GLN A 111 11.71 3.04 -14.29
N GLU A 112 12.56 2.08 -14.63
CA GLU A 112 12.46 1.35 -15.91
C GLU A 112 11.17 0.51 -16.00
N ILE A 113 10.72 -0.05 -14.87
CA ILE A 113 9.63 -1.03 -14.84
C ILE A 113 8.30 -0.47 -14.29
N VAL A 114 8.27 0.79 -13.86
CA VAL A 114 7.04 1.45 -13.40
C VAL A 114 6.69 2.63 -14.31
N HIS A 115 5.46 2.66 -14.80
CA HIS A 115 4.91 3.82 -15.47
C HIS A 115 4.11 4.69 -14.49
N ILE A 116 4.49 5.96 -14.37
CA ILE A 116 3.89 6.91 -13.42
C ILE A 116 2.89 7.80 -14.17
N ILE A 117 1.66 7.90 -13.66
CA ILE A 117 0.59 8.73 -14.23
C ILE A 117 0.10 9.71 -13.14
N PRO A 118 0.73 10.90 -13.04
CA PRO A 118 0.46 11.85 -11.94
C PRO A 118 -0.97 12.39 -11.92
N SER A 119 -1.54 12.70 -13.09
CA SER A 119 -2.88 13.31 -13.21
C SER A 119 -3.98 12.47 -12.54
N GLY A 120 -3.83 11.15 -12.54
CA GLY A 120 -4.76 10.21 -11.92
C GLY A 120 -4.29 9.63 -10.58
N LYS A 121 -3.12 10.02 -10.07
CA LYS A 121 -2.42 9.37 -8.94
C LYS A 121 -2.35 7.84 -9.14
N ARG A 122 -1.90 7.43 -10.34
CA ARG A 122 -1.81 6.02 -10.76
C ARG A 122 -0.37 5.61 -11.01
N LEU A 123 -0.08 4.34 -10.73
CA LEU A 123 1.16 3.68 -11.10
C LEU A 123 0.82 2.40 -11.85
N VAL A 124 1.63 2.03 -12.83
CA VAL A 124 1.50 0.74 -13.54
C VAL A 124 2.83 -0.01 -13.46
N GLY A 125 2.83 -1.16 -12.79
CA GLY A 125 3.95 -2.08 -12.77
C GLY A 125 3.97 -2.88 -14.07
N LYS A 126 4.90 -2.58 -14.96
CA LYS A 126 4.99 -3.18 -16.31
C LYS A 126 5.13 -4.71 -16.31
N PRO A 127 5.90 -5.37 -15.41
CA PRO A 127 6.14 -6.82 -15.49
C PRO A 127 4.88 -7.67 -15.42
N CYS A 128 3.95 -7.30 -14.54
CA CYS A 128 2.70 -8.04 -14.31
C CYS A 128 1.47 -7.23 -14.70
N ASN A 129 1.63 -6.05 -15.31
CA ASN A 129 0.54 -5.11 -15.58
C ASN A 129 -0.35 -4.86 -14.35
N VAL A 130 0.28 -4.64 -13.19
CA VAL A 130 -0.43 -4.30 -11.94
C VAL A 130 -0.72 -2.81 -11.94
N GLU A 131 -1.97 -2.44 -11.72
CA GLU A 131 -2.37 -1.04 -11.61
C GLU A 131 -2.59 -0.62 -10.17
N TYR A 132 -1.92 0.44 -9.74
CA TYR A 132 -2.21 1.13 -8.49
C TYR A 132 -3.02 2.40 -8.74
N ARG A 133 -3.96 2.69 -7.82
CA ARG A 133 -4.66 3.98 -7.75
C ARG A 133 -4.83 4.47 -6.31
N ALA A 134 -4.51 5.75 -6.07
CA ALA A 134 -4.89 6.43 -4.84
C ALA A 134 -6.35 6.90 -4.90
N LEU A 135 -7.13 6.57 -3.87
CA LEU A 135 -8.55 6.89 -3.74
C LEU A 135 -8.78 7.79 -2.53
N SER A 136 -9.77 8.68 -2.63
CA SER A 136 -10.25 9.51 -1.54
C SER A 136 -11.75 9.31 -1.34
N ALA A 137 -12.25 9.36 -0.11
CA ALA A 137 -13.68 9.29 0.17
C ALA A 137 -14.49 10.42 -0.51
N GLU A 138 -13.90 11.60 -0.67
CA GLU A 138 -14.47 12.74 -1.41
C GLU A 138 -14.54 12.52 -2.95
N GLY A 139 -13.97 11.42 -3.44
CA GLY A 139 -13.93 11.09 -4.87
C GLY A 139 -15.08 10.15 -5.24
N LYS A 140 -15.76 10.42 -6.36
CA LYS A 140 -16.79 9.53 -6.93
C LYS A 140 -16.25 8.23 -7.54
N THR A 141 -14.97 7.90 -7.33
CA THR A 141 -14.19 6.91 -8.11
C THR A 141 -14.01 5.55 -7.44
N ALA A 142 -14.72 5.25 -6.36
CA ALA A 142 -14.62 3.95 -5.69
C ALA A 142 -15.40 2.82 -6.38
N HIS A 143 -16.44 3.15 -7.16
CA HIS A 143 -17.27 2.14 -7.83
C HIS A 143 -16.60 1.57 -9.08
N GLY A 144 -16.62 0.23 -9.22
CA GLY A 144 -16.14 -0.49 -10.40
C GLY A 144 -14.67 -0.94 -10.37
N LEU A 145 -13.94 -0.67 -9.29
CA LEU A 145 -12.62 -1.27 -9.07
C LEU A 145 -12.77 -2.70 -8.54
N SER A 146 -11.74 -3.53 -8.69
CA SER A 146 -11.69 -4.83 -8.03
C SER A 146 -10.26 -5.10 -7.56
N PRO A 147 -9.85 -4.55 -6.40
CA PRO A 147 -8.47 -4.61 -5.98
C PRO A 147 -8.13 -5.91 -5.24
N VAL A 148 -6.99 -6.52 -5.56
CA VAL A 148 -6.44 -7.65 -4.80
C VAL A 148 -5.82 -7.18 -3.47
N LEU A 149 -5.37 -5.93 -3.41
CA LEU A 149 -4.89 -5.26 -2.20
C LEU A 149 -5.58 -3.90 -2.06
N ALA A 150 -6.14 -3.65 -0.88
CA ALA A 150 -6.61 -2.34 -0.47
C ALA A 150 -5.90 -1.91 0.82
N ILE A 151 -5.25 -0.75 0.82
CA ILE A 151 -4.64 -0.18 2.03
C ILE A 151 -5.40 1.08 2.43
N LEU A 152 -6.05 1.06 3.59
CA LEU A 152 -6.76 2.21 4.13
C LEU A 152 -5.87 2.94 5.13
N ASP A 153 -5.50 4.17 4.80
CA ASP A 153 -4.73 5.06 5.66
C ASP A 153 -5.69 5.94 6.49
N GLU A 154 -5.27 6.27 7.71
CA GLU A 154 -5.98 7.12 8.68
C GLU A 154 -7.44 6.72 8.96
N VAL A 155 -7.74 5.41 9.00
CA VAL A 155 -9.12 4.91 9.24
C VAL A 155 -9.73 5.37 10.57
N GLY A 156 -8.93 5.75 11.57
CA GLY A 156 -9.43 6.30 12.84
C GLY A 156 -10.10 7.68 12.71
N GLN A 157 -9.96 8.35 11.56
CA GLN A 157 -10.66 9.62 11.29
C GLN A 157 -12.11 9.42 10.81
N ILE A 158 -12.56 8.18 10.62
CA ILE A 158 -13.94 7.87 10.26
C ILE A 158 -14.86 8.21 11.43
N VAL A 159 -15.78 9.16 11.20
CA VAL A 159 -16.81 9.54 12.17
C VAL A 159 -18.04 8.66 11.95
N GLY A 160 -18.44 7.93 12.98
CA GLY A 160 -19.63 7.07 12.96
C GLY A 160 -19.34 5.58 12.69
N PRO A 161 -20.37 4.73 12.75
CA PRO A 161 -20.20 3.27 12.72
C PRO A 161 -19.93 2.69 11.32
N ARG A 162 -20.11 3.49 10.26
CA ARG A 162 -19.98 3.07 8.86
C ARG A 162 -19.33 4.15 8.01
N SER A 163 -18.60 3.73 7.00
CA SER A 163 -18.07 4.59 5.95
C SER A 163 -18.40 3.96 4.61
N GLU A 164 -19.23 4.64 3.81
CA GLU A 164 -19.61 4.18 2.47
C GLU A 164 -18.38 3.92 1.60
N PHE A 165 -17.31 4.72 1.79
CA PHE A 165 -16.06 4.54 1.09
C PHE A 165 -15.36 3.22 1.45
N VAL A 166 -15.28 2.90 2.74
CA VAL A 166 -14.70 1.63 3.20
C VAL A 166 -15.56 0.46 2.76
N ASP A 167 -16.88 0.56 2.90
CA ASP A 167 -17.82 -0.48 2.51
C ASP A 167 -17.75 -0.75 1.00
N ALA A 168 -17.64 0.29 0.18
CA ALA A 168 -17.44 0.17 -1.26
C ALA A 168 -16.14 -0.58 -1.60
N ILE A 169 -15.03 -0.26 -0.91
CA ILE A 169 -13.75 -0.96 -1.09
C ILE A 169 -13.88 -2.43 -0.69
N VAL A 170 -14.42 -2.73 0.49
CA VAL A 170 -14.58 -4.11 0.96
C VAL A 170 -15.46 -4.91 0.00
N THR A 171 -16.56 -4.34 -0.48
CA THR A 171 -17.45 -4.98 -1.45
C THR A 171 -16.75 -5.23 -2.78
N SER A 172 -15.94 -4.28 -3.25
CA SER A 172 -15.20 -4.37 -4.52
C SER A 172 -14.18 -5.52 -4.55
N GLN A 173 -13.71 -5.96 -3.38
CA GLN A 173 -12.79 -7.08 -3.24
C GLN A 173 -13.49 -8.46 -3.33
N GLY A 174 -14.82 -8.52 -3.22
CA GLY A 174 -15.58 -9.77 -3.12
C GLY A 174 -15.48 -10.70 -4.34
N ALA A 175 -15.01 -10.19 -5.48
CA ALA A 175 -14.77 -10.99 -6.69
C ALA A 175 -13.45 -11.77 -6.65
N HIS A 176 -12.50 -11.41 -5.78
CA HIS A 176 -11.20 -12.08 -5.70
C HIS A 176 -11.24 -13.24 -4.72
N LYS A 177 -10.54 -14.34 -5.06
CA LYS A 177 -10.40 -15.49 -4.15
C LYS A 177 -9.56 -15.13 -2.91
N ASN A 178 -8.54 -14.29 -3.10
CA ASN A 178 -7.53 -13.98 -2.09
C ASN A 178 -7.29 -12.47 -1.88
N PRO A 179 -8.32 -11.64 -1.61
CA PRO A 179 -8.09 -10.23 -1.33
C PRO A 179 -7.40 -10.03 0.02
N LEU A 180 -6.68 -8.91 0.12
CA LEU A 180 -6.07 -8.41 1.34
C LEU A 180 -6.51 -6.95 1.56
N LEU A 181 -7.04 -6.67 2.74
CA LEU A 181 -7.32 -5.33 3.24
C LEU A 181 -6.37 -5.02 4.39
N ILE A 182 -5.63 -3.92 4.30
CA ILE A 182 -4.76 -3.43 5.37
C ILE A 182 -5.31 -2.08 5.83
N ALA A 183 -5.77 -1.98 7.07
CA ALA A 183 -6.22 -0.73 7.65
C ALA A 183 -5.18 -0.25 8.67
N ILE A 184 -4.65 0.96 8.47
CA ILE A 184 -3.64 1.53 9.36
C ILE A 184 -4.16 2.85 9.92
N SER A 185 -4.10 3.00 11.23
CA SER A 185 -4.53 4.22 11.92
C SER A 185 -3.41 4.79 12.78
N THR A 186 -3.42 6.11 12.94
CA THR A 186 -2.83 6.70 14.13
C THR A 186 -3.83 6.53 15.29
N GLN A 187 -3.33 6.25 16.49
CA GLN A 187 -4.14 5.93 17.68
C GLN A 187 -5.30 6.95 17.85
N ALA A 188 -6.51 6.44 18.06
CA ALA A 188 -7.65 7.21 18.54
C ALA A 188 -7.53 7.46 20.05
#